data_AF-A0A0M3AVM0-F1
#
_entry.id   AF-A0A0M3AVM0-F1
#
_cell.length_a   1.000
_cell.length_b   1.000
_cell.length_c   1.000
_cell.angle_alpha   90.00
_cell.angle_beta   90.00
_cell.angle_gamma   90.00
#
_symmetry.space_group_name_H-M   'P 1'
#
loop_
_entity.id
_entity.type
_entity.pdbx_description
1 polymer ?
#
loop_
_entity_poly.entity_id
_entity_poly.type
_entity_poly.pdbx_seq_one_letter_code
_entity_poly.pdbx_strand_id
1 'polypeptide(L)'
;MRVGQANYEALIALAIQILATLPSSGQMLVIFDCGQGRRGVAEKIEWVLHCRDMLLAGLEPDQITGISIVCMSNSYPQMNHDGLRVVENYDRRIWVGAYQQFPFLFGDYAASPRLQNLSAFLPRSFRATVVHASDDYWMVHRHLNADDPQGWIDGSVVIAAHDQFEPIDTWTDRAIETAAGGNIVGMDNPRPWHAARIAGHVDRQFRYQPPSDDFDDLLG
;
A
#
# COMPACT_ATOMS: atom_id res chain seq x y z
N MET A 1 -20.68 8.79 0.31
CA MET A 1 -21.08 8.82 1.74
C MET A 1 -19.84 8.63 2.59
N ARG A 2 -19.58 9.46 3.61
CA ARG A 2 -18.39 9.29 4.46
C ARG A 2 -18.78 8.47 5.68
N VAL A 3 -18.26 7.25 5.79
CA VAL A 3 -18.49 6.37 6.94
C VAL A 3 -17.42 6.65 7.99
N GLY A 4 -17.86 7.04 9.18
CA GLY A 4 -17.00 7.20 10.36
C GLY A 4 -17.44 6.24 11.46
N GLN A 5 -16.51 5.86 12.34
CA GLN A 5 -16.75 4.89 13.42
C GLN A 5 -17.98 5.19 14.29
N ALA A 6 -18.36 6.45 14.47
CA ALA A 6 -19.52 6.79 15.31
C ALA A 6 -20.88 6.40 14.70
N ASN A 7 -20.98 6.31 13.36
CA ASN A 7 -22.26 6.20 12.66
C ASN A 7 -22.29 5.05 11.64
N TYR A 8 -21.32 4.13 11.70
CA TYR A 8 -21.08 3.16 10.62
C TYR A 8 -22.25 2.19 10.41
N GLU A 9 -22.90 1.71 11.47
CA GLU A 9 -24.04 0.78 11.36
C GLU A 9 -25.22 1.40 10.61
N ALA A 10 -25.60 2.64 10.94
CA ALA A 10 -26.68 3.35 10.26
C ALA A 10 -26.35 3.63 8.78
N LEU A 11 -25.07 3.89 8.48
CA LEU A 11 -24.61 4.13 7.12
C LEU A 11 -24.54 2.84 6.30
N ILE A 12 -24.16 1.71 6.91
CA ILE A 12 -24.20 0.39 6.28
C ILE A 12 -25.65 0.00 5.99
N ALA A 13 -26.57 0.19 6.94
CA ALA A 13 -27.99 -0.05 6.72
C ALA A 13 -28.56 0.79 5.56
N LEU A 14 -28.17 2.07 5.48
CA LEU A 14 -28.53 2.94 4.36
C LEU A 14 -27.92 2.46 3.03
N ALA A 15 -26.66 2.01 3.04
CA ALA A 15 -26.01 1.46 1.85
C ALA A 15 -26.73 0.22 1.34
N ILE A 16 -27.12 -0.70 2.23
CA ILE A 16 -27.92 -1.89 1.91
C ILE A 16 -29.24 -1.47 1.27
N GLN A 17 -29.96 -0.50 1.86
CA GLN A 17 -31.22 -0.02 1.29
C GLN A 17 -31.04 0.56 -0.12
N ILE A 18 -29.98 1.35 -0.35
CA ILE A 18 -29.67 1.90 -1.67
C ILE A 18 -29.38 0.76 -2.67
N LEU A 19 -28.53 -0.19 -2.29
CA LEU A 19 -28.17 -1.35 -3.11
C LEU A 19 -29.40 -2.22 -3.43
N ALA A 20 -30.34 -2.36 -2.50
CA ALA A 20 -31.59 -3.08 -2.67
C ALA A 20 -32.50 -2.49 -3.76
N THR A 21 -32.38 -1.19 -4.06
CA THR A 21 -33.18 -0.53 -5.10
C THR A 21 -32.62 -0.68 -6.51
N LEU A 22 -31.43 -1.29 -6.66
CA LEU A 22 -30.73 -1.38 -7.94
C LEU A 22 -30.83 -2.80 -8.52
N PRO A 23 -31.56 -2.99 -9.64
CA PRO A 23 -31.99 -4.31 -10.12
C PRO A 23 -30.91 -5.13 -10.85
N SER A 24 -29.74 -4.56 -11.12
CA SER A 24 -28.60 -5.30 -11.70
C SER A 24 -27.30 -4.71 -11.19
N SER A 25 -26.55 -5.50 -10.42
CA SER A 25 -25.38 -5.08 -9.65
C SER A 25 -24.17 -4.67 -10.49
N GLY A 26 -24.11 -5.00 -11.79
CA GLY A 26 -22.93 -4.78 -12.65
C GLY A 26 -22.52 -3.33 -12.95
N GLN A 27 -23.07 -2.32 -12.25
CA GLN A 27 -22.78 -0.90 -12.48
C GLN A 27 -22.34 -0.15 -11.21
N MET A 28 -22.13 -0.83 -10.07
CA MET A 28 -21.93 -0.15 -8.78
C MET A 28 -20.59 -0.46 -8.13
N LEU A 29 -19.72 0.56 -8.08
CA LEU A 29 -18.47 0.53 -7.32
C LEU A 29 -18.71 0.99 -5.87
N VAL A 30 -18.43 0.14 -4.88
CA VAL A 30 -18.50 0.49 -3.45
C VAL A 30 -17.08 0.66 -2.91
N ILE A 31 -16.66 1.92 -2.75
CA ILE A 31 -15.31 2.23 -2.27
C ILE A 31 -15.31 2.27 -0.74
N PHE A 32 -14.51 1.40 -0.12
CA PHE A 32 -14.21 1.46 1.31
C PHE A 32 -12.87 2.18 1.52
N ASP A 33 -12.94 3.49 1.69
CA ASP A 33 -11.77 4.32 1.98
C ASP A 33 -11.38 4.18 3.46
N CYS A 34 -10.28 3.47 3.75
CA CYS A 34 -9.68 3.41 5.10
C CYS A 34 -8.96 4.71 5.51
N GLY A 35 -8.90 5.70 4.62
CA GLY A 35 -8.18 6.95 4.77
C GLY A 35 -6.66 6.79 4.76
N GLN A 36 -5.94 7.91 4.63
CA GLN A 36 -4.48 7.95 4.82
C GLN A 36 -4.12 7.79 6.31
N GLY A 37 -4.16 6.56 6.79
CA GLY A 37 -3.91 6.24 8.18
C GLY A 37 -2.43 6.03 8.51
N ARG A 38 -1.67 7.09 8.81
CA ARG A 38 -0.25 6.95 9.23
C ARG A 38 -0.03 6.19 10.55
N ARG A 39 -1.09 5.84 11.27
CA ARG A 39 -1.11 5.12 12.56
C ARG A 39 -2.31 4.19 12.60
N GLY A 40 -2.15 3.04 13.24
CA GLY A 40 -3.19 2.04 13.43
C GLY A 40 -3.70 1.46 12.11
N VAL A 41 -2.77 1.07 11.22
CA VAL A 41 -3.10 0.56 9.87
C VAL A 41 -3.82 -0.78 10.00
N ALA A 42 -3.31 -1.68 10.85
CA ALA A 42 -3.93 -2.98 11.11
C ALA A 42 -5.39 -2.83 11.57
N GLU A 43 -5.63 -1.99 12.58
CA GLU A 43 -6.96 -1.76 13.15
C GLU A 43 -7.92 -1.12 12.13
N LYS A 44 -7.40 -0.27 11.23
CA LYS A 44 -8.20 0.32 10.15
C LYS A 44 -8.57 -0.69 9.07
N ILE A 45 -7.65 -1.58 8.73
CA ILE A 45 -7.89 -2.65 7.77
C ILE A 45 -8.89 -3.63 8.34
N GLU A 46 -8.71 -4.07 9.59
CA GLU A 46 -9.69 -4.91 10.30
C GLU A 46 -11.06 -4.25 10.34
N TRP A 47 -11.12 -2.94 10.63
CA TRP A 47 -12.38 -2.20 10.62
C TRP A 47 -13.04 -2.12 9.23
N VAL A 48 -12.26 -1.93 8.16
CA VAL A 48 -12.78 -1.94 6.78
C VAL A 48 -13.28 -3.32 6.39
N LEU A 49 -12.55 -4.38 6.72
CA LEU A 49 -12.97 -5.76 6.49
C LEU A 49 -14.26 -6.07 7.25
N HIS A 50 -14.37 -5.61 8.50
CA HIS A 50 -15.60 -5.72 9.28
C HIS A 50 -16.79 -4.98 8.64
N CYS A 51 -16.59 -3.73 8.19
CA CYS A 51 -17.64 -2.96 7.51
C CYS A 51 -18.08 -3.64 6.20
N ARG A 52 -17.14 -4.24 5.46
CA ARG A 52 -17.43 -5.07 4.29
C ARG A 52 -18.33 -6.24 4.67
N ASP A 53 -17.93 -7.03 5.67
CA ASP A 53 -18.64 -8.26 6.04
C ASP A 53 -20.09 -7.96 6.45
N MET A 54 -20.29 -6.87 7.19
CA MET A 54 -21.62 -6.37 7.52
C MET A 54 -22.45 -5.95 6.30
N LEU A 55 -21.84 -5.25 5.33
CA LEU A 55 -22.53 -4.86 4.10
C LEU A 55 -22.97 -6.09 3.31
N LEU A 56 -22.07 -7.06 3.14
CA LEU A 56 -22.33 -8.28 2.37
C LEU A 56 -23.39 -9.18 3.00
N ALA A 57 -23.40 -9.30 4.34
CA ALA A 57 -24.42 -10.06 5.05
C ALA A 57 -25.85 -9.51 4.85
N GLY A 58 -25.98 -8.25 4.42
CA GLY A 58 -27.27 -7.61 4.16
C GLY A 58 -27.74 -7.62 2.71
N LEU A 59 -27.01 -8.26 1.79
CA LEU A 59 -27.28 -8.25 0.35
C LEU A 59 -27.60 -9.66 -0.18
N GLU A 60 -28.44 -9.73 -1.20
CA GLU A 60 -28.70 -10.97 -1.93
C GLU A 60 -27.53 -11.32 -2.86
N PRO A 61 -27.26 -12.61 -3.17
CA PRO A 61 -26.13 -13.05 -3.99
C PRO A 61 -26.00 -12.34 -5.35
N ASP A 62 -27.13 -12.11 -6.04
CA ASP A 62 -27.16 -11.43 -7.35
C ASP A 62 -26.78 -9.94 -7.25
N GLN A 63 -26.82 -9.36 -6.05
CA GLN A 63 -26.44 -7.97 -5.81
C GLN A 63 -24.94 -7.82 -5.55
N ILE A 64 -24.29 -8.89 -5.10
CA ILE A 64 -22.86 -8.91 -4.77
C ILE A 64 -22.00 -8.93 -6.02
N THR A 65 -22.44 -9.60 -7.09
CA THR A 65 -21.66 -9.86 -8.32
C THR A 65 -21.18 -8.63 -9.09
N GLY A 66 -21.71 -7.44 -8.81
CA GLY A 66 -21.24 -6.22 -9.46
C GLY A 66 -20.80 -5.12 -8.49
N ILE A 67 -20.61 -5.48 -7.22
CA ILE A 67 -19.89 -4.64 -6.29
C ILE A 67 -18.39 -4.78 -6.60
N SER A 68 -17.68 -3.67 -6.65
CA SER A 68 -16.22 -3.66 -6.59
C SER A 68 -15.82 -2.96 -5.31
N ILE A 69 -14.91 -3.55 -4.55
CA ILE A 69 -14.33 -2.93 -3.36
C ILE A 69 -12.99 -2.35 -3.76
N VAL A 70 -12.70 -1.13 -3.32
CA VAL A 70 -11.37 -0.54 -3.42
C VAL A 70 -10.94 -0.17 -2.02
N CYS A 71 -9.85 -0.78 -1.55
CA CYS A 71 -9.19 -0.39 -0.32
C CYS A 71 -7.95 0.41 -0.69
N MET A 72 -7.84 1.60 -0.13
CA MET A 72 -6.71 2.51 -0.36
C MET A 72 -5.74 2.42 0.82
N SER A 73 -5.03 1.30 0.94
CA SER A 73 -3.82 1.17 1.76
C SER A 73 -2.65 1.21 0.78
N ASN A 74 -1.62 2.05 0.92
CA ASN A 74 -0.79 2.27 2.09
C ASN A 74 -0.25 3.70 2.07
N SER A 75 -0.33 4.44 3.18
CA SER A 75 0.51 5.64 3.30
C SER A 75 1.93 5.18 3.58
N TYR A 76 2.89 5.51 2.69
CA TYR A 76 4.32 5.21 2.83
C TYR A 76 4.78 5.22 4.31
N PRO A 77 5.62 4.25 4.72
CA PRO A 77 6.06 4.11 6.10
C PRO A 77 6.58 5.44 6.66
N GLN A 78 6.33 5.67 7.95
CA GLN A 78 6.80 6.90 8.60
C GLN A 78 8.33 6.95 8.58
N MET A 79 8.87 7.93 7.86
CA MET A 79 10.31 8.13 7.70
C MET A 79 10.99 8.84 8.90
N ASN A 80 10.43 8.71 10.11
CA ASN A 80 10.96 9.34 11.32
C ASN A 80 11.71 8.33 12.19
N HIS A 81 12.68 7.64 11.59
CA HIS A 81 13.61 6.75 12.28
C HIS A 81 15.00 6.90 11.66
N ASP A 82 15.98 6.24 12.28
CA ASP A 82 17.32 6.08 11.77
C ASP A 82 17.62 4.57 11.63
N GLY A 83 18.54 4.22 10.73
CA GLY A 83 18.88 2.83 10.44
C GLY A 83 17.77 2.06 9.73
N LEU A 84 17.90 0.74 9.70
CA LEU A 84 16.93 -0.17 9.09
C LEU A 84 15.70 -0.35 9.99
N ARG A 85 14.54 -0.34 9.36
CA ARG A 85 13.27 -0.72 9.96
C ARG A 85 12.47 -1.56 8.98
N VAL A 86 11.98 -2.70 9.46
CA VAL A 86 10.96 -3.49 8.78
C VAL A 86 9.60 -3.01 9.27
N VAL A 87 8.72 -2.65 8.33
CA VAL A 87 7.37 -2.17 8.61
C VAL A 87 6.40 -3.09 7.90
N GLU A 88 5.55 -3.77 8.65
CA GLU A 88 4.49 -4.59 8.05
C GLU A 88 3.65 -3.76 7.08
N ASN A 89 3.46 -4.32 5.90
CA ASN A 89 2.49 -3.86 4.94
C ASN A 89 1.34 -4.86 5.02
N TYR A 90 0.11 -4.36 4.95
CA TYR A 90 -1.08 -5.21 5.02
C TYR A 90 -1.77 -5.27 3.65
N ASP A 91 -1.05 -4.88 2.59
CA ASP A 91 -1.60 -4.73 1.26
C ASP A 91 -1.94 -6.11 0.68
N ARG A 92 -1.11 -7.13 0.92
CA ARG A 92 -1.40 -8.53 0.55
C ARG A 92 -2.70 -9.06 1.17
N ARG A 93 -2.95 -8.83 2.46
CA ARG A 93 -4.20 -9.29 3.14
C ARG A 93 -5.44 -8.68 2.50
N ILE A 94 -5.35 -7.41 2.09
CA ILE A 94 -6.40 -6.73 1.34
C ILE A 94 -6.58 -7.40 -0.02
N TRP A 95 -5.48 -7.67 -0.75
CA TRP A 95 -5.53 -8.32 -2.06
C TRP A 95 -6.15 -9.71 -2.03
N VAL A 96 -5.81 -10.55 -1.05
CA VAL A 96 -6.44 -11.87 -0.87
C VAL A 96 -7.95 -11.73 -0.74
N GLY A 97 -8.42 -10.89 0.19
CA GLY A 97 -9.86 -10.72 0.42
C GLY A 97 -10.60 -10.09 -0.77
N ALA A 98 -9.92 -9.24 -1.53
CA ALA A 98 -10.45 -8.60 -2.73
C ALA A 98 -10.57 -9.56 -3.93
N TYR A 99 -9.48 -10.26 -4.24
CA TYR A 99 -9.41 -11.18 -5.37
C TYR A 99 -10.40 -12.34 -5.24
N GLN A 100 -10.63 -12.83 -4.01
CA GLN A 100 -11.56 -13.93 -3.75
C GLN A 100 -13.03 -13.59 -4.05
N GLN A 101 -13.41 -12.31 -4.07
CA GLN A 101 -14.83 -11.93 -3.97
C GLN A 101 -15.30 -10.97 -5.08
N PHE A 102 -14.41 -10.22 -5.75
CA PHE A 102 -14.82 -9.18 -6.69
C PHE A 102 -13.88 -9.01 -7.90
N PRO A 103 -14.38 -8.48 -9.04
CA PRO A 103 -13.54 -7.82 -10.02
C PRO A 103 -12.94 -6.55 -9.38
N PHE A 104 -11.70 -6.66 -8.91
CA PHE A 104 -10.99 -5.58 -8.24
C PHE A 104 -10.42 -4.58 -9.26
N LEU A 105 -10.61 -3.29 -9.00
CA LEU A 105 -9.99 -2.20 -9.76
C LEU A 105 -9.03 -1.46 -8.83
N PHE A 106 -7.74 -1.48 -9.17
CA PHE A 106 -6.72 -0.77 -8.42
C PHE A 106 -6.87 0.75 -8.58
N GLY A 107 -6.73 1.48 -7.48
CA GLY A 107 -6.61 2.94 -7.48
C GLY A 107 -5.47 3.37 -6.57
N ASP A 108 -4.27 3.57 -7.11
CA ASP A 108 -3.24 4.37 -6.44
C ASP A 108 -3.67 5.82 -6.50
N TYR A 109 -4.00 6.39 -5.34
CA TYR A 109 -4.00 7.83 -5.21
C TYR A 109 -2.56 8.30 -4.95
N ALA A 110 -1.75 8.32 -6.02
CA ALA A 110 -0.55 9.15 -6.11
C ALA A 110 -0.95 10.64 -6.20
N ALA A 111 -1.85 11.09 -5.34
CA ALA A 111 -2.27 12.47 -5.24
C ALA A 111 -2.87 12.74 -3.86
N SER A 112 -2.00 12.88 -2.85
CA SER A 112 -2.25 14.05 -2.00
C SER A 112 -2.43 15.22 -2.98
N PRO A 113 -3.49 16.05 -2.90
CA PRO A 113 -3.37 17.39 -3.43
C PRO A 113 -2.03 17.86 -2.87
N ARG A 114 -1.05 18.12 -3.75
CA ARG A 114 0.11 18.87 -3.31
C ARG A 114 -0.53 20.06 -2.62
N LEU A 115 -0.31 20.21 -1.31
CA LEU A 115 -0.46 21.53 -0.72
C LEU A 115 0.18 22.46 -1.74
N GLN A 116 -0.50 23.53 -2.15
CA GLN A 116 0.05 24.55 -3.03
C GLN A 116 1.22 25.29 -2.33
N ASN A 117 2.12 24.56 -1.68
CA ASN A 117 3.43 25.01 -1.32
C ASN A 117 4.28 24.87 -2.58
N LEU A 118 4.28 25.98 -3.31
CA LEU A 118 5.41 26.58 -4.03
C LEU A 118 6.77 25.94 -3.71
N SER A 119 7.02 24.77 -4.28
CA SER A 119 8.29 24.24 -4.79
C SER A 119 8.22 22.72 -4.81
N ALA A 120 8.59 22.12 -5.94
CA ALA A 120 8.96 20.70 -6.02
C ALA A 120 10.30 20.42 -5.31
N PHE A 121 10.63 21.19 -4.26
CA PHE A 121 11.83 21.02 -3.48
C PHE A 121 11.53 19.99 -2.39
N LEU A 122 12.10 18.80 -2.56
CA LEU A 122 12.45 17.96 -1.43
C LEU A 122 13.15 18.86 -0.39
N PRO A 123 12.76 18.83 0.89
CA PRO A 123 13.41 19.63 1.92
C PRO A 123 14.93 19.42 1.86
N ARG A 124 15.73 20.47 2.06
CA ARG A 124 17.20 20.35 2.11
C ARG A 124 17.68 19.32 3.15
N SER A 125 16.85 19.01 4.14
CA SER A 125 17.11 18.00 5.18
C SER A 125 16.62 16.59 4.83
N PHE A 126 16.38 16.28 3.56
CA PHE A 126 15.93 14.95 3.15
C PHE A 126 17.09 13.96 3.22
N ARG A 127 17.19 13.23 4.33
CA ARG A 127 18.20 12.20 4.52
C ARG A 127 18.11 11.08 3.49
N ALA A 128 19.26 10.54 3.11
CA ALA A 128 19.33 9.36 2.28
C ALA A 128 18.45 8.26 2.89
N THR A 129 17.42 7.86 2.15
CA THR A 129 16.43 6.89 2.60
C THR A 129 16.15 5.86 1.52
N VAL A 130 16.72 4.67 1.68
CA VAL A 130 16.53 3.55 0.76
C VAL A 130 15.32 2.76 1.23
N VAL A 131 14.47 2.36 0.29
CA VAL A 131 13.22 1.66 0.58
C VAL A 131 13.09 0.49 -0.38
N HIS A 132 12.92 -0.71 0.17
CA HIS A 132 12.48 -1.89 -0.58
C HIS A 132 11.04 -2.23 -0.18
N ALA A 133 10.21 -2.50 -1.19
CA ALA A 133 8.85 -2.96 -1.00
C ALA A 133 8.80 -4.47 -1.28
N SER A 134 8.29 -5.22 -0.31
CA SER A 134 7.93 -6.64 -0.43
C SER A 134 6.40 -6.77 -0.45
N ASP A 135 5.91 -8.00 -0.52
CA ASP A 135 4.47 -8.30 -0.52
C ASP A 135 3.84 -8.05 0.85
N ASP A 136 4.58 -8.28 1.94
CA ASP A 136 4.07 -8.24 3.32
C ASP A 136 4.75 -7.18 4.22
N TYR A 137 5.78 -6.51 3.73
CA TYR A 137 6.50 -5.50 4.49
C TYR A 137 7.23 -4.50 3.59
N TRP A 138 7.64 -3.40 4.21
CA TRP A 138 8.58 -2.44 3.69
C TRP A 138 9.86 -2.52 4.51
N MET A 139 11.00 -2.60 3.84
CA MET A 139 12.29 -2.36 4.47
C MET A 139 12.72 -0.94 4.18
N VAL A 140 12.92 -0.16 5.24
CA VAL A 140 13.29 1.26 5.13
C VAL A 140 14.60 1.45 5.86
N HIS A 141 15.64 1.89 5.16
CA HIS A 141 16.86 2.33 5.79
C HIS A 141 16.99 3.85 5.67
N ARG A 142 17.07 4.55 6.81
CA ARG A 142 17.28 6.00 6.85
C ARG A 142 18.64 6.35 7.43
N HIS A 143 19.48 6.98 6.60
CA HIS A 143 20.82 7.40 6.99
C HIS A 143 20.77 8.54 8.02
N LEU A 144 21.78 8.63 8.87
CA LEU A 144 21.87 9.65 9.93
C LEU A 144 22.14 11.05 9.38
N ASN A 145 22.95 11.12 8.32
CA ASN A 145 23.37 12.37 7.70
C ASN A 145 22.52 12.69 6.46
N ALA A 146 22.01 13.93 6.40
CA ALA A 146 21.13 14.37 5.32
C ALA A 146 21.86 14.60 3.99
N ASP A 147 23.12 15.01 4.07
CA ASP A 147 23.89 15.50 2.93
C ASP A 147 24.91 14.47 2.43
N ASP A 148 24.83 13.23 2.89
CA ASP A 148 25.80 12.19 2.60
C ASP A 148 25.32 11.22 1.50
N PRO A 149 25.88 11.28 0.28
CA PRO A 149 25.56 10.32 -0.78
C PRO A 149 25.92 8.88 -0.42
N GLN A 150 26.89 8.67 0.48
CA GLN A 150 27.25 7.35 0.98
C GLN A 150 26.06 6.68 1.67
N GLY A 151 25.13 7.46 2.24
CA GLY A 151 23.93 6.92 2.87
C GLY A 151 23.02 6.13 1.93
N TRP A 152 23.07 6.38 0.61
CA TRP A 152 22.35 5.58 -0.39
C TRP A 152 23.00 4.21 -0.59
N ILE A 153 24.34 4.17 -0.60
CA ILE A 153 25.12 2.93 -0.71
C ILE A 153 24.92 2.12 0.57
N ASP A 154 25.17 2.72 1.73
CA ASP A 154 25.07 2.05 3.03
C ASP A 154 23.67 1.48 3.26
N GLY A 155 22.63 2.28 2.97
CA GLY A 155 21.26 1.81 3.09
C GLY A 155 20.92 0.67 2.13
N SER A 156 21.48 0.69 0.93
CA SER A 156 21.28 -0.37 -0.06
C SER A 156 22.03 -1.65 0.33
N VAL A 157 23.25 -1.53 0.87
CA VAL A 157 24.00 -2.68 1.42
C VAL A 157 23.23 -3.33 2.56
N VAL A 158 22.71 -2.52 3.50
CA VAL A 158 21.95 -3.01 4.64
C VAL A 158 20.66 -3.70 4.19
N ILE A 159 19.93 -3.14 3.23
CA ILE A 159 18.72 -3.76 2.69
C ILE A 159 19.05 -5.03 1.92
N ALA A 160 20.03 -5.00 1.01
CA ALA A 160 20.39 -6.16 0.19
C ALA A 160 20.97 -7.34 0.98
N ALA A 161 21.54 -7.07 2.16
CA ALA A 161 22.05 -8.10 3.07
C ALA A 161 20.97 -8.66 4.03
N HIS A 162 19.76 -8.09 4.05
CA HIS A 162 18.69 -8.55 4.93
C HIS A 162 18.14 -9.91 4.43
N ASP A 163 17.82 -10.82 5.34
CA ASP A 163 17.32 -12.17 5.03
C ASP A 163 15.96 -12.15 4.30
N GLN A 164 15.14 -11.15 4.62
CA GLN A 164 13.86 -10.86 3.95
C GLN A 164 14.01 -10.03 2.67
N PHE A 165 15.22 -9.83 2.12
CA PHE A 165 15.38 -9.18 0.84
C PHE A 165 15.13 -10.15 -0.30
N GLU A 166 14.02 -9.95 -1.01
CA GLU A 166 13.61 -10.80 -2.12
C GLU A 166 13.51 -9.94 -3.39
N PRO A 167 14.63 -9.64 -4.08
CA PRO A 167 14.61 -8.75 -5.23
C PRO A 167 13.77 -9.34 -6.36
N ILE A 168 12.98 -8.48 -7.00
CA ILE A 168 12.27 -8.80 -8.23
C ILE A 168 12.83 -7.95 -9.37
N ASP A 169 12.73 -8.47 -10.60
CA ASP A 169 13.29 -7.79 -11.77
C ASP A 169 12.57 -6.47 -12.09
N THR A 170 12.95 -5.40 -11.39
CA THR A 170 12.32 -4.07 -11.41
C THR A 170 13.38 -2.99 -11.37
N TRP A 171 13.04 -1.78 -11.80
CA TRP A 171 13.97 -0.65 -11.73
C TRP A 171 14.45 -0.37 -10.30
N THR A 172 13.56 -0.53 -9.32
CA THR A 172 13.81 -0.25 -7.91
C THR A 172 14.82 -1.21 -7.29
N ASP A 173 14.59 -2.52 -7.44
CA ASP A 173 15.46 -3.52 -6.83
C ASP A 173 16.83 -3.54 -7.53
N ARG A 174 16.86 -3.38 -8.86
CA ARG A 174 18.13 -3.20 -9.59
C ARG A 174 18.90 -1.97 -9.10
N ALA A 175 18.20 -0.87 -8.76
CA ALA A 175 18.85 0.32 -8.23
C ALA A 175 19.43 0.07 -6.83
N ILE A 176 18.74 -0.68 -5.98
CA ILE A 176 19.24 -1.11 -4.67
C ILE A 176 20.46 -2.01 -4.83
N GLU A 177 20.39 -3.04 -5.68
CA GLU A 177 21.52 -3.95 -5.93
C GLU A 177 22.74 -3.21 -6.50
N THR A 178 22.52 -2.30 -7.46
CA THR A 178 23.59 -1.49 -8.08
C THR A 178 24.23 -0.54 -7.06
N ALA A 179 23.42 0.11 -6.22
CA ALA A 179 23.89 0.98 -5.16
C ALA A 179 24.61 0.20 -4.04
N ALA A 180 24.17 -1.01 -3.71
CA ALA A 180 24.84 -1.91 -2.78
C ALA A 180 26.24 -2.31 -3.30
N GLY A 181 26.42 -2.40 -4.62
CA GLY A 181 27.71 -2.53 -5.28
C GLY A 181 28.57 -1.25 -5.32
N GLY A 182 28.12 -0.16 -4.69
CA GLY A 182 28.82 1.12 -4.62
C GLY A 182 28.57 2.07 -5.79
N ASN A 183 27.63 1.76 -6.69
CA ASN A 183 27.33 2.59 -7.85
C ASN A 183 25.97 3.29 -7.71
N ILE A 184 26.02 4.62 -7.52
CA ILE A 184 24.83 5.47 -7.43
C ILE A 184 24.72 6.45 -8.60
N VAL A 185 25.39 6.19 -9.73
CA VAL A 185 25.29 7.06 -10.92
C VAL A 185 23.83 7.13 -11.38
N GLY A 186 23.27 8.33 -11.46
CA GLY A 186 21.85 8.56 -11.76
C GLY A 186 20.89 8.38 -10.58
N MET A 187 21.42 7.96 -9.43
CA MET A 187 20.73 7.75 -8.14
C MET A 187 21.43 8.56 -7.01
N ASP A 188 22.18 9.61 -7.33
CA ASP A 188 23.04 10.34 -6.38
C ASP A 188 22.31 11.43 -5.57
N ASN A 189 21.01 11.59 -5.80
CA ASN A 189 20.18 12.58 -5.14
C ASN A 189 18.81 11.98 -4.77
N PRO A 190 18.00 12.63 -3.91
CA PRO A 190 16.83 11.95 -3.35
C PRO A 190 15.65 11.76 -4.31
N ARG A 191 15.61 12.47 -5.45
CA ARG A 191 14.50 12.37 -6.42
C ARG A 191 14.35 10.97 -7.03
N PRO A 192 15.38 10.38 -7.65
CA PRO A 192 15.29 9.04 -8.23
C PRO A 192 14.97 7.98 -7.18
N TRP A 193 15.47 8.08 -5.95
CA TRP A 193 15.08 7.17 -4.84
C TRP A 193 13.61 7.29 -4.45
N HIS A 194 13.06 8.50 -4.47
CA HIS A 194 11.64 8.72 -4.24
C HIS A 194 10.77 8.14 -5.36
N ALA A 195 11.23 8.19 -6.60
CA ALA A 195 10.53 7.57 -7.73
C ALA A 195 10.65 6.04 -7.70
N ALA A 196 11.84 5.52 -7.41
CA ALA A 196 12.12 4.09 -7.30
C ALA A 196 11.23 3.44 -6.24
N ARG A 197 11.16 3.98 -5.02
CA ARG A 197 10.27 3.39 -3.99
C ARG A 197 8.78 3.34 -4.40
N ILE A 198 8.31 4.32 -5.19
CA ILE A 198 6.92 4.32 -5.71
C ILE A 198 6.78 3.21 -6.75
N ALA A 199 7.71 3.16 -7.71
CA ALA A 199 7.72 2.15 -8.76
C ALA A 199 7.79 0.73 -8.19
N GLY A 200 8.67 0.47 -7.22
CA GLY A 200 8.82 -0.85 -6.61
C GLY A 200 7.55 -1.32 -5.90
N HIS A 201 6.85 -0.43 -5.21
CA HIS A 201 5.56 -0.76 -4.62
C HIS A 201 4.53 -1.11 -5.68
N VAL A 202 4.38 -0.26 -6.71
CA VAL A 202 3.43 -0.47 -7.81
C VAL A 202 3.72 -1.78 -8.56
N ASP A 203 4.99 -2.09 -8.83
CA ASP A 203 5.39 -3.33 -9.49
C ASP A 203 4.99 -4.57 -8.67
N ARG A 204 5.13 -4.52 -7.33
CA ARG A 204 4.65 -5.58 -6.44
C ARG A 204 3.14 -5.74 -6.53
N GLN A 205 2.41 -4.63 -6.52
CA GLN A 205 0.94 -4.67 -6.63
C GLN A 205 0.48 -5.28 -7.96
N PHE A 206 1.11 -4.93 -9.08
CA PHE A 206 0.74 -5.50 -10.39
C PHE A 206 1.12 -6.97 -10.56
N ARG A 207 2.18 -7.42 -9.90
CA ARG A 207 2.64 -8.81 -9.96
C ARG A 207 1.89 -9.73 -9.02
N TYR A 208 1.16 -9.18 -8.05
CA TYR A 208 0.46 -9.99 -7.08
C TYR A 208 -0.51 -10.97 -7.76
N GLN A 209 -0.24 -12.25 -7.57
CA GLN A 209 -1.14 -13.35 -7.87
C GLN A 209 -1.35 -14.12 -6.57
N PRO A 210 -2.59 -14.28 -6.08
CA PRO A 210 -2.82 -15.07 -4.89
C PRO A 210 -2.40 -16.53 -5.16
N PRO A 211 -1.67 -17.17 -4.24
CA PRO A 211 -1.28 -18.57 -4.38
C PRO A 211 -2.50 -19.48 -4.52
N SER A 212 -2.43 -20.48 -5.40
CA SER A 212 -3.51 -21.43 -5.70
C SER A 212 -3.86 -22.38 -4.55
N ASP A 213 -3.00 -22.46 -3.53
CA ASP A 213 -3.00 -23.53 -2.53
C ASP A 213 -3.29 -23.04 -1.09
N ASP A 214 -3.31 -21.72 -0.82
CA ASP A 214 -3.72 -21.13 0.48
C ASP A 214 -5.26 -21.11 0.68
N PHE A 215 -6.00 -21.80 -0.20
CA PHE A 215 -7.46 -21.77 -0.23
C PHE A 215 -8.12 -22.56 0.90
N ASP A 216 -7.41 -23.53 1.50
CA ASP A 216 -7.98 -24.40 2.53
C ASP A 216 -7.62 -23.97 3.97
N ASP A 217 -6.48 -23.30 4.18
CA ASP A 217 -5.98 -22.99 5.54
C ASP A 217 -6.51 -21.67 6.13
N LEU A 218 -7.10 -20.78 5.32
CA LEU A 218 -7.67 -19.50 5.77
C LEU A 218 -9.17 -19.56 6.10
N LEU A 219 -9.79 -20.75 5.99
CA LEU A 219 -11.19 -21.03 6.33
C LEU A 219 -11.36 -21.87 7.61
N GLY A 220 -10.26 -22.07 8.36
CA GLY A 220 -10.26 -22.70 9.69
C GLY A 220 -10.57 -21.74 10.82
#